data_AF-A0A2J8U7Y3-F1
#
_entry.id   AF-A0A2J8U7Y3-F1
#
_cell.length_a   1.000
_cell.length_b   1.000
_cell.length_c   1.000
_cell.angle_alpha   90.00
_cell.angle_beta   90.00
_cell.angle_gamma   90.00
#
_symmetry.space_group_name_H-M   'P 1'
#
loop_
_entity.id
_entity.type
_entity.pdbx_description
1 polymer ?
#
loop_
_entity_poly.entity_id
_entity_poly.type
_entity_poly.pdbx_seq_one_letter_code
_entity_poly.pdbx_strand_id
1 'polypeptide(L)'
;MVVPEKEQSWIPKIFKKKTCTTFIVDSTDPGGTLCQCGRPRTAHPAVAMEDAFGAAVVTVWDSDTHTTEKPTDAYGELDFMGAGRKHSNGSFPARYRWRGDPEDGVQFPLDYNYSAFFLVDDGTHGCLGGENRFRLRLESYISQQKTGVGGTGIDI
;
A
#
# COMPACT_ATOMS: atom_id res chain seq x y z
N MET A 1 -2.89 -13.64 -23.15
CA MET A 1 -3.30 -12.60 -24.12
C MET A 1 -2.88 -11.29 -23.49
N VAL A 2 -2.12 -10.44 -24.17
CA VAL A 2 -1.67 -9.16 -23.61
C VAL A 2 -2.90 -8.28 -23.41
N VAL A 3 -3.21 -7.94 -22.15
CA VAL A 3 -4.22 -6.93 -21.84
C VAL A 3 -3.67 -5.60 -22.40
N PRO A 4 -4.33 -4.96 -23.38
CA PRO A 4 -3.84 -3.72 -23.96
C PRO A 4 -3.63 -2.66 -22.88
N GLU A 5 -2.54 -1.88 -22.93
CA GLU A 5 -2.25 -0.77 -21.99
C GLU A 5 -3.46 0.19 -21.83
N LYS A 6 -4.28 0.29 -22.87
CA LYS A 6 -5.53 1.06 -22.87
C LYS A 6 -6.57 0.57 -21.85
N GLU A 7 -6.65 -0.73 -21.59
CA GLU A 7 -7.62 -1.34 -20.66
C GLU A 7 -7.29 -1.11 -19.18
N GLN A 8 -6.02 -0.80 -18.86
CA GLN A 8 -5.58 -0.50 -17.49
C GLN A 8 -5.41 1.00 -17.23
N SER A 9 -5.62 1.85 -18.23
CA SER A 9 -5.46 3.31 -18.14
C SER A 9 -6.41 4.01 -17.15
N TRP A 10 -7.41 3.32 -16.62
CA TRP A 10 -8.33 3.84 -15.61
C TRP A 10 -7.80 3.67 -14.17
N ILE A 11 -6.93 2.68 -13.92
CA ILE A 11 -6.41 2.36 -12.59
C ILE A 11 -5.76 3.59 -11.93
N PRO A 12 -4.78 4.28 -12.55
CA PRO A 12 -4.17 5.47 -11.96
C PRO A 12 -5.11 6.69 -11.89
N LYS A 13 -6.29 6.64 -12.54
CA LYS A 13 -7.29 7.71 -12.48
C LYS A 13 -8.22 7.57 -11.27
N ILE A 14 -8.42 6.34 -10.79
CA ILE A 14 -9.33 6.03 -9.68
C ILE A 14 -8.54 5.80 -8.40
N PHE A 15 -7.48 4.98 -8.46
CA PHE A 15 -6.71 4.60 -7.29
C PHE A 15 -5.51 5.53 -7.11
N LYS A 16 -5.31 5.94 -5.87
CA LYS A 16 -4.23 6.83 -5.48
C LYS A 16 -3.37 6.16 -4.42
N LYS A 17 -2.09 6.52 -4.42
CA LYS A 17 -1.14 6.22 -3.36
C LYS A 17 -0.95 7.43 -2.46
N LYS A 18 -0.57 7.20 -1.20
CA LYS A 18 -0.32 8.24 -0.21
C LYS A 18 1.17 8.45 -0.04
N THR A 19 1.56 9.68 0.27
CA THR A 19 2.96 10.03 0.56
C THR A 19 2.97 10.96 1.75
N CYS A 20 3.73 10.61 2.80
CA CYS A 20 3.88 11.44 3.98
C CYS A 20 4.49 12.81 3.61
N THR A 21 3.81 13.87 4.02
CA THR A 21 4.18 15.27 3.73
C THR A 21 4.25 16.13 4.98
N THR A 22 4.21 15.53 6.17
CA THR A 22 4.44 16.24 7.44
C THR A 22 5.32 15.38 8.33
N PHE A 23 6.50 15.88 8.68
CA PHE A 23 7.40 15.18 9.59
C PHE A 23 6.97 15.42 11.04
N ILE A 24 6.44 14.38 11.69
CA ILE A 24 6.10 14.38 13.11
C ILE A 24 7.02 13.37 13.79
N VAL A 25 7.82 13.84 14.74
CA VAL A 25 8.83 13.00 15.41
C VAL A 25 8.17 11.82 16.12
N ASP A 26 8.74 10.63 15.93
CA ASP A 26 8.38 9.46 16.72
C ASP A 26 8.96 9.61 18.14
N SER A 27 8.07 9.64 19.14
CA SER A 27 8.46 9.78 20.55
C SER A 27 9.24 8.58 21.09
N THR A 28 9.19 7.45 20.39
CA THR A 28 9.94 6.24 20.71
C THR A 28 11.35 6.25 20.14
N ASP A 29 11.69 7.17 19.23
CA ASP A 29 13.03 7.33 18.65
C ASP A 29 13.88 8.29 19.49
N PRO A 30 14.91 7.80 20.22
CA PRO A 30 15.79 8.67 21.01
C PRO A 30 16.58 9.67 20.15
N GLY A 31 16.78 9.35 18.86
CA GLY A 31 17.50 10.22 17.92
C GLY A 31 16.65 11.34 17.34
N GLY A 32 15.31 11.28 17.47
CA GLY A 32 14.39 12.23 16.84
C GLY A 32 14.53 12.33 15.31
N THR A 33 15.04 11.28 14.68
CA THR A 33 15.31 11.18 13.25
C THR A 33 14.22 10.44 12.48
N LEU A 34 13.38 9.67 13.16
CA LEU A 34 12.26 8.94 12.60
C LEU A 34 10.96 9.75 12.72
N CYS A 35 10.16 9.69 11.66
CA CYS A 35 8.79 10.16 11.66
C CYS A 35 7.88 9.05 12.21
N GLN A 36 6.75 9.41 12.80
CA GLN A 36 5.70 8.46 13.20
C GLN A 36 5.13 7.65 12.01
N CYS A 37 5.34 8.09 10.76
CA CYS A 37 5.03 7.28 9.59
C CYS A 37 6.04 6.13 9.34
N GLY A 38 7.10 6.02 10.15
CA GLY A 38 8.14 4.99 10.07
C GLY A 38 9.28 5.29 9.08
N ARG A 39 9.24 6.41 8.35
CA ARG A 39 10.33 6.83 7.45
C ARG A 39 11.30 7.78 8.15
N PRO A 40 12.61 7.72 7.84
CA PRO A 40 13.58 8.68 8.35
C PRO A 40 13.32 10.07 7.78
N ARG A 41 13.81 11.09 8.50
CA ARG A 41 13.71 12.50 8.09
C ARG A 41 14.21 12.71 6.66
N THR A 42 15.34 12.12 6.30
CA THR A 42 15.95 12.23 4.96
C THR A 42 15.12 11.64 3.82
N ALA A 43 14.14 10.77 4.11
CA ALA A 43 13.25 10.18 3.11
C ALA A 43 11.99 11.02 2.83
N HIS A 44 11.78 12.11 3.56
CA HIS A 44 10.65 13.01 3.35
C HIS A 44 10.94 14.06 2.27
N PRO A 45 9.93 14.48 1.49
CA PRO A 45 10.10 15.60 0.56
C PRO A 45 10.40 16.89 1.34
N ALA A 46 11.11 17.84 0.73
CA ALA A 46 11.51 19.10 1.38
C ALA A 46 10.34 19.82 2.06
N VAL A 47 9.18 19.87 1.37
CA VAL A 47 7.93 20.46 1.89
C VAL A 47 7.50 19.89 3.24
N ALA A 48 7.78 18.62 3.53
CA ALA A 48 7.42 18.01 4.81
C ALA A 48 8.25 18.52 6.00
N MET A 49 9.32 19.25 5.71
CA MET A 49 10.21 19.85 6.70
C MET A 49 10.06 21.37 6.80
N GLU A 50 9.35 22.00 5.86
CA GLU A 50 9.19 23.46 5.79
C GLU A 50 8.11 23.98 6.76
N ASP A 51 7.11 23.17 7.09
CA ASP A 51 6.01 23.52 8.02
C ASP A 51 6.33 23.27 9.50
N ALA A 52 7.60 23.43 9.91
CA ALA A 52 8.06 23.21 11.28
C ALA A 52 7.32 24.05 12.34
N PHE A 53 6.58 25.10 11.94
CA PHE A 53 5.77 25.93 12.84
C PHE A 53 4.39 25.31 13.17
N GLY A 54 3.77 24.60 12.22
CA GLY A 54 2.50 23.88 12.45
C GLY A 54 2.74 22.50 13.07
N ALA A 55 3.82 21.82 12.66
CA ALA A 55 4.22 20.54 13.21
C ALA A 55 4.67 20.61 14.69
N ALA A 56 5.09 21.78 15.18
CA ALA A 56 5.44 21.97 16.59
C ALA A 56 4.24 21.84 17.55
N VAL A 57 3.01 21.94 17.05
CA VAL A 57 1.77 21.77 17.85
C VAL A 57 1.15 20.38 17.64
N VAL A 58 1.40 19.74 16.49
CA VAL A 58 0.82 18.43 16.16
C VAL A 58 1.74 17.31 16.64
N THR A 59 1.30 16.58 17.66
CA THR A 59 2.07 15.50 18.28
C THR A 59 1.68 14.10 17.79
N VAL A 60 0.58 13.98 17.05
CA VAL A 60 0.03 12.70 16.60
C VAL A 60 -0.10 12.72 15.08
N TRP A 61 0.53 11.76 14.43
CA TRP A 61 0.42 11.57 12.99
C TRP A 61 -0.90 10.91 12.61
N ASP A 62 -1.42 11.30 11.45
CA ASP A 62 -2.69 10.86 10.90
C ASP A 62 -2.58 10.79 9.37
N SER A 63 -2.96 9.66 8.81
CA SER A 63 -2.84 9.37 7.38
C SER A 63 -3.68 10.31 6.51
N ASP A 64 -4.82 10.77 6.99
CA ASP A 64 -5.76 11.57 6.21
C ASP A 64 -5.36 13.06 6.20
N THR A 65 -4.61 13.54 7.21
CA THR A 65 -4.14 14.94 7.28
C THR A 65 -2.67 15.16 6.96
N HIS A 66 -1.80 14.16 7.15
CA HIS A 66 -0.34 14.31 7.03
C HIS A 66 0.25 13.61 5.80
N THR A 67 -0.61 13.23 4.86
CA THR A 67 -0.19 12.68 3.57
C THR A 67 -0.80 13.45 2.41
N THR A 68 -0.19 13.32 1.24
CA THR A 68 -0.77 13.74 -0.04
C THR A 68 -1.03 12.53 -0.91
N GLU A 69 -2.09 12.61 -1.71
CA GLU A 69 -2.45 11.56 -2.64
C GLU A 69 -1.91 11.84 -4.05
N LYS A 70 -1.41 10.81 -4.72
CA LYS A 70 -0.98 10.84 -6.13
C LYS A 70 -1.54 9.62 -6.88
N PRO A 71 -1.71 9.67 -8.21
CA PRO A 71 -2.03 8.49 -9.01
C PRO A 71 -1.15 7.30 -8.63
N THR A 72 -1.75 6.11 -8.47
CA THR A 72 -0.96 4.91 -8.21
C THR A 72 -0.12 4.56 -9.43
N ASP A 73 1.13 4.16 -9.18
CA ASP A 73 2.05 3.57 -10.15
C ASP A 73 2.31 2.08 -9.87
N ALA A 74 1.67 1.52 -8.84
CA ALA A 74 1.83 0.14 -8.42
C ALA A 74 0.60 -0.69 -8.80
N TYR A 75 0.51 -1.07 -10.08
CA TYR A 75 -0.53 -1.96 -10.59
C TYR A 75 0.02 -2.83 -11.73
N GLY A 76 -0.55 -4.01 -11.91
CA GLY A 76 -0.16 -4.94 -12.97
C GLY A 76 -0.11 -6.38 -12.49
N GLU A 77 0.51 -7.22 -13.31
CA GLU A 77 0.73 -8.64 -13.02
C GLU A 77 2.04 -8.83 -12.26
N LEU A 78 2.04 -9.77 -11.31
CA LEU A 78 3.20 -10.12 -10.48
C LEU A 78 3.70 -11.51 -10.88
N ASP A 79 4.99 -11.64 -11.17
CA ASP A 79 5.63 -12.94 -11.45
C ASP A 79 6.60 -13.33 -10.32
N PHE A 80 6.27 -14.42 -9.62
CA PHE A 80 7.05 -14.95 -8.52
C PHE A 80 8.24 -15.74 -9.05
N MET A 81 9.43 -15.16 -8.95
CA MET A 81 10.65 -15.81 -9.41
C MET A 81 10.91 -17.10 -8.63
N GLY A 82 11.01 -18.21 -9.36
CA GLY A 82 11.35 -19.52 -8.78
C GLY A 82 10.17 -20.29 -8.17
N ALA A 83 8.93 -19.80 -8.27
CA ALA A 83 7.73 -20.49 -7.78
C ALA A 83 7.21 -21.59 -8.72
N GLY A 84 7.85 -21.83 -9.88
CA GLY A 84 7.52 -22.91 -10.82
C GLY A 84 6.19 -22.75 -11.57
N ARG A 85 5.28 -21.88 -11.11
CA ARG A 85 4.05 -21.51 -11.82
C ARG A 85 4.36 -20.43 -12.86
N LYS A 86 4.48 -20.83 -14.13
CA LYS A 86 4.49 -19.88 -15.23
C LYS A 86 3.06 -19.43 -15.49
N HIS A 87 2.75 -18.17 -15.16
CA HIS A 87 1.56 -17.54 -15.72
C HIS A 87 1.82 -17.29 -17.20
N SER A 88 0.99 -17.89 -18.07
CA SER A 88 1.18 -17.79 -19.52
C SER A 88 0.69 -16.43 -20.02
N ASN A 89 1.64 -15.62 -20.48
CA ASN A 89 1.48 -14.53 -21.45
C ASN A 89 0.82 -13.23 -20.96
N GLY A 90 1.64 -12.35 -20.39
CA GLY A 90 1.38 -10.91 -20.19
C GLY A 90 2.62 -10.06 -20.51
N SER A 91 2.45 -8.79 -20.91
CA SER A 91 3.57 -7.87 -21.14
C SER A 91 4.10 -7.34 -19.79
N PHE A 92 5.39 -7.58 -19.53
CA PHE A 92 6.16 -7.04 -18.40
C PHE A 92 5.53 -7.22 -17.00
N PRO A 93 5.34 -8.47 -16.50
CA PRO A 93 5.02 -8.66 -15.10
C PRO A 93 6.15 -8.14 -14.20
N ALA A 94 5.79 -7.51 -13.10
CA ALA A 94 6.75 -7.12 -12.07
C ALA A 94 7.37 -8.40 -11.49
N ARG A 95 8.68 -8.56 -11.64
CA ARG A 95 9.39 -9.74 -11.14
C ARG A 95 9.60 -9.60 -9.64
N TYR A 96 9.00 -10.50 -8.86
CA TYR A 96 9.10 -10.50 -7.40
C TYR A 96 9.96 -11.66 -6.91
N ARG A 97 10.98 -11.34 -6.10
CA ARG A 97 11.83 -12.34 -5.44
C ARG A 97 11.24 -12.67 -4.07
N TRP A 98 10.46 -13.74 -3.99
CA TRP A 98 9.83 -14.16 -2.73
C TRP A 98 10.83 -14.85 -1.78
N ARG A 99 11.78 -15.62 -2.33
CA ARG A 99 12.94 -16.12 -1.57
C ARG A 99 14.03 -15.05 -1.57
N GLY A 100 13.94 -14.13 -0.62
CA GLY A 100 15.00 -13.17 -0.30
C GLY A 100 16.11 -13.81 0.51
N ASP A 101 17.28 -13.17 0.50
CA ASP A 101 18.32 -13.42 1.49
C ASP A 101 17.80 -12.85 2.83
N PRO A 102 17.97 -13.51 4.00
CA PRO A 102 17.61 -12.94 5.30
C PRO A 102 18.12 -11.50 5.55
N GLU A 103 19.15 -11.06 4.82
CA GLU A 103 19.72 -9.71 4.84
C GLU A 103 18.84 -8.64 4.15
N ASP A 104 17.86 -9.02 3.31
CA ASP A 104 17.04 -8.09 2.51
C ASP A 104 16.01 -7.30 3.36
N GLY A 105 15.91 -7.58 4.66
CA GLY A 105 15.07 -6.82 5.60
C GLY A 105 13.56 -6.89 5.33
N VAL A 106 13.11 -7.75 4.42
CA VAL A 106 11.69 -7.94 4.11
C VAL A 106 11.02 -8.70 5.27
N GLN A 107 10.31 -7.97 6.12
CA GLN A 107 9.75 -8.55 7.35
C GLN A 107 8.58 -9.50 7.09
N PHE A 108 7.82 -9.29 6.00
CA PHE A 108 6.66 -10.10 5.61
C PHE A 108 6.56 -10.22 4.08
N PRO A 109 7.17 -11.26 3.45
CA PRO A 109 7.12 -11.43 2.00
C PRO A 109 5.72 -11.85 1.51
N LEU A 110 5.40 -11.53 0.25
CA LEU A 110 4.17 -11.98 -0.39
C LEU A 110 4.19 -13.50 -0.62
N ASP A 111 3.05 -14.15 -0.39
CA ASP A 111 2.88 -15.59 -0.57
C ASP A 111 2.39 -15.93 -1.99
N TYR A 112 3.18 -16.71 -2.72
CA TYR A 112 2.91 -17.13 -4.10
C TYR A 112 1.69 -18.08 -4.24
N ASN A 113 1.06 -18.50 -3.15
CA ASN A 113 -0.16 -19.32 -3.17
C ASN A 113 -1.44 -18.50 -3.41
N TYR A 114 -1.39 -17.17 -3.32
CA TYR A 114 -2.53 -16.29 -3.62
C TYR A 114 -2.63 -15.98 -5.12
N SER A 115 -3.87 -15.79 -5.59
CA SER A 115 -4.18 -15.46 -7.00
C SER A 115 -4.21 -13.96 -7.29
N ALA A 116 -4.37 -13.13 -6.26
CA ALA A 116 -4.45 -11.68 -6.37
C ALA A 116 -3.98 -11.01 -5.08
N PHE A 117 -3.53 -9.75 -5.19
CA PHE A 117 -3.06 -8.95 -4.07
C PHE A 117 -3.70 -7.56 -4.11
N PHE A 118 -4.19 -7.11 -2.95
CA PHE A 118 -4.44 -5.70 -2.68
C PHE A 118 -3.37 -5.19 -1.72
N LEU A 119 -2.52 -4.29 -2.19
CA LEU A 119 -1.51 -3.62 -1.36
C LEU A 119 -2.10 -2.29 -0.91
N VAL A 120 -2.44 -2.19 0.37
CA VAL A 120 -3.08 -0.99 0.95
C VAL A 120 -1.99 -0.03 1.41
N ASP A 121 -2.05 1.20 0.94
CA ASP A 121 -1.11 2.27 1.28
C ASP A 121 -1.81 3.33 2.12
N ASP A 122 -1.44 3.45 3.39
CA ASP A 122 -1.86 4.52 4.29
C ASP A 122 -0.79 5.62 4.43
N GLY A 123 0.33 5.52 3.71
CA GLY A 123 1.46 6.44 3.78
C GLY A 123 2.50 6.11 4.86
N THR A 124 2.31 5.03 5.63
CA THR A 124 3.30 4.54 6.60
C THR A 124 4.32 3.58 5.98
N HIS A 125 5.38 3.27 6.71
CA HIS A 125 6.43 2.33 6.32
C HIS A 125 6.86 1.48 7.52
N GLY A 126 6.78 0.15 7.38
CA GLY A 126 7.15 -0.77 8.47
C GLY A 126 6.16 -0.80 9.64
N CYS A 127 5.05 -0.06 9.56
CA CYS A 127 3.99 -0.07 10.56
C CYS A 127 2.98 -1.19 10.24
N LEU A 128 2.53 -1.91 11.27
CA LEU A 128 1.55 -2.99 11.13
C LEU A 128 0.12 -2.45 11.19
N GLY A 129 -0.79 -3.08 10.43
CA GLY A 129 -2.24 -2.91 10.59
C GLY A 129 -2.87 -1.76 9.81
N GLY A 130 -2.12 -1.07 8.93
CA GLY A 130 -2.66 -0.01 8.05
C GLY A 130 -3.80 -0.51 7.14
N GLU A 131 -3.84 -1.81 6.85
CA GLU A 131 -4.86 -2.46 6.03
C GLU A 131 -6.17 -2.75 6.77
N ASN A 132 -6.18 -2.77 8.11
CA ASN A 132 -7.31 -3.27 8.90
C ASN A 132 -8.62 -2.53 8.60
N ARG A 133 -8.56 -1.20 8.49
CA ARG A 133 -9.72 -0.35 8.18
C ARG A 133 -10.27 -0.65 6.79
N PHE A 134 -9.39 -0.90 5.81
CA PHE A 134 -9.77 -1.25 4.46
C PHE A 134 -10.43 -2.64 4.43
N ARG A 135 -9.80 -3.64 5.05
CA ARG A 135 -10.28 -5.02 5.09
C ARG A 135 -11.70 -5.13 5.66
N LEU A 136 -11.94 -4.52 6.83
CA LEU A 136 -13.27 -4.52 7.46
C LEU A 136 -14.35 -3.89 6.57
N ARG A 137 -14.02 -2.78 5.89
CA ARG A 137 -14.94 -2.10 4.98
C ARG A 137 -15.19 -2.91 3.72
N LEU A 138 -14.16 -3.55 3.17
CA LEU A 138 -14.27 -4.38 1.97
C LEU A 138 -15.13 -5.62 2.25
N GLU A 139 -14.85 -6.34 3.33
CA GLU A 139 -15.64 -7.50 3.77
C GLU A 139 -17.11 -7.12 3.99
N SER A 140 -17.37 -6.02 4.71
CA SER A 140 -18.72 -5.51 4.94
C SER A 140 -19.44 -5.09 3.65
N TYR A 141 -18.72 -4.49 2.70
CA TYR A 141 -19.30 -4.09 1.42
C TYR A 141 -19.67 -5.31 0.57
N ILE A 142 -18.80 -6.32 0.53
CA ILE A 142 -19.02 -7.55 -0.25
C ILE A 142 -20.21 -8.34 0.29
N SER A 143 -20.35 -8.49 1.60
CA SER A 143 -21.48 -9.24 2.19
C SER A 143 -22.85 -8.63 1.88
N GLN A 144 -22.90 -7.31 1.66
CA GLN A 144 -24.11 -6.59 1.28
C GLN A 144 -24.45 -6.72 -0.21
N GLN A 145 -23.52 -7.21 -1.05
CA GLN A 145 -23.79 -7.37 -2.47
C GLN A 145 -24.70 -8.58 -2.71
N LYS A 146 -25.84 -8.35 -3.36
CA LYS A 146 -26.73 -9.42 -3.79
C LYS A 146 -26.19 -10.03 -5.07
N THR A 147 -25.73 -11.28 -5.01
CA THR A 147 -25.31 -12.02 -6.21
C THR A 147 -26.48 -12.82 -6.78
N GLY A 148 -26.95 -12.47 -7.99
CA GLY A 148 -27.95 -13.23 -8.76
C GLY A 148 -29.39 -12.67 -8.77
N VAL A 149 -30.17 -13.04 -9.79
CA VAL A 149 -31.62 -12.74 -9.90
C VAL A 149 -32.35 -13.51 -8.79
N GLY A 150 -32.63 -12.81 -7.68
CA GLY A 150 -33.38 -13.35 -6.53
C GLY A 150 -32.56 -13.72 -5.27
N GLY A 151 -31.27 -13.35 -5.18
CA GLY A 151 -30.41 -13.74 -4.06
C GLY A 151 -30.71 -13.03 -2.73
N THR A 152 -30.97 -13.82 -1.67
CA THR A 152 -30.70 -13.44 -0.27
C THR A 152 -29.18 -13.34 -0.09
N GLY A 153 -28.69 -12.32 0.61
CA GLY A 153 -27.26 -11.99 0.72
C GLY A 153 -26.37 -13.14 1.21
N ILE A 154 -25.06 -13.01 0.99
CA ILE A 154 -24.06 -13.96 1.49
C ILE A 154 -23.72 -13.55 2.93
N ASP A 155 -24.08 -14.40 3.89
CA ASP A 155 -23.56 -14.29 5.26
C ASP A 155 -22.09 -14.75 5.26
N ILE A 156 -21.17 -13.87 5.70
CA ILE A 156 -19.73 -14.13 5.88
C ILE A 156 -19.44 -14.21 7.37
#